data_AF-E3CQ88-F1
#
_entry.id   AF-E3CQ88-F1
#
_cell.length_a   1.000
_cell.length_b   1.000
_cell.length_c   1.000
_cell.angle_alpha   90.00
_cell.angle_beta   90.00
_cell.angle_gamma   90.00
#
_symmetry.space_group_name_H-M   'P 1'
#
loop_
_entity.id
_entity.type
_entity.pdbx_description
1 polymer ?
#
loop_
_entity_poly.entity_id
_entity_poly.type
_entity_poly.pdbx_seq_one_letter_code
_entity_poly.pdbx_strand_id
1 'polypeptide(L)' 'MGDTLAGMVTGFLAQFASTDSYKAVIIATWLHSAIADNIAENAYVVLPTRISKAIPRWMKKLSL' A
#
# COMPACT_ATOMS: atom_id res chain seq x y z
N MET A 1 -6.49 -0.64 -7.53
CA MET A 1 -6.35 -1.38 -8.81
C MET A 1 -5.44 -2.57 -8.60
N GLY A 2 -5.57 -3.61 -9.44
CA GLY A 2 -4.91 -4.91 -9.24
C GLY A 2 -3.37 -4.87 -9.31
N ASP A 3 -2.80 -4.27 -10.36
CA ASP A 3 -1.34 -4.31 -10.58
C ASP A 3 -0.55 -3.60 -9.48
N THR A 4 -1.03 -2.45 -9.02
CA THR A 4 -0.42 -1.72 -7.89
C THR A 4 -0.50 -2.53 -6.60
N LEU A 5 -1.64 -3.19 -6.34
CA LEU A 5 -1.77 -4.07 -5.18
C LEU A 5 -0.81 -5.25 -5.26
N ALA A 6 -0.70 -5.91 -6.41
CA ALA A 6 0.23 -7.01 -6.62
C ALA A 6 1.68 -6.59 -6.32
N GLY A 7 2.12 -5.44 -6.85
CA GLY A 7 3.45 -4.89 -6.57
C GLY A 7 3.66 -4.55 -5.08
N MET A 8 2.64 -4.03 -4.40
CA MET A 8 2.70 -3.77 -2.96
C MET A 8 2.84 -5.07 -2.15
N VAL A 9 2.06 -6.10 -2.46
CA VAL A 9 2.15 -7.40 -1.79
C VAL A 9 3.54 -8.00 -1.96
N THR A 10 4.08 -8.02 -3.18
CA THR A 10 5.44 -8.49 -3.44
C THR A 10 6.49 -7.70 -2.65
N GLY A 11 6.39 -6.37 -2.64
CA GLY A 11 7.31 -5.51 -1.90
C GLY A 11 7.25 -5.71 -0.38
N PHE A 12 6.07 -5.98 0.18
CA PHE A 12 5.89 -6.28 1.60
C PHE A 12 6.44 -7.67 1.96
N LEU A 13 6.17 -8.70 1.17
CA LEU A 13 6.72 -10.03 1.38
C LEU A 13 8.26 -10.03 1.31
N ALA A 14 8.84 -9.22 0.43
CA ALA A 14 10.30 -9.11 0.31
C ALA A 14 10.94 -8.37 1.50
N GLN A 15 10.36 -7.25 1.94
CA GLN A 15 10.94 -6.43 3.02
C GLN A 15 10.70 -7.01 4.42
N PHE A 16 9.56 -7.67 4.63
CA PHE A 16 9.15 -8.22 5.92
C PHE A 16 9.21 -9.75 5.91
N ALA A 17 10.23 -10.33 5.28
CA ALA A 17 10.36 -11.78 5.06
C ALA A 17 10.40 -12.62 6.37
N SER A 18 10.78 -12.02 7.50
CA SER A 18 10.75 -12.65 8.83
C SER A 18 9.37 -12.60 9.52
N THR A 19 8.40 -11.89 8.93
CA THR A 19 7.02 -11.81 9.42
C THR A 19 6.16 -12.88 8.74
N ASP A 20 5.12 -13.33 9.45
CA ASP A 20 4.06 -14.18 8.89
C ASP A 20 3.54 -13.63 7.54
N SER A 21 3.54 -14.48 6.51
CA SER A 21 3.20 -14.06 5.14
C SER A 21 1.76 -13.59 5.01
N TYR A 22 0.83 -14.18 5.76
CA TYR A 22 -0.56 -13.75 5.77
C TYR A 22 -0.69 -12.33 6.34
N LYS A 23 0.04 -12.01 7.41
CA LYS A 23 0.12 -10.63 7.94
C LYS A 23 0.70 -9.66 6.93
N ALA A 24 1.79 -10.00 6.23
CA ALA A 24 2.39 -9.14 5.22
C ALA A 24 1.39 -8.80 4.09
N VAL A 25 0.62 -9.79 3.62
CA VAL A 25 -0.42 -9.61 2.60
C VAL A 25 -1.56 -8.73 3.11
N ILE A 26 -2.03 -8.93 4.34
CA ILE A 26 -3.08 -8.10 4.94
C ILE A 26 -2.63 -6.64 5.03
N ILE A 27 -1.42 -6.39 5.54
CA ILE A 27 -0.92 -5.03 5.72
C ILE A 27 -0.75 -4.32 4.36
N ALA A 28 -0.20 -5.02 3.36
CA ALA A 28 -0.09 -4.46 2.01
C ALA A 28 -1.46 -4.11 1.41
N THR A 29 -2.45 -4.99 1.58
CA THR A 29 -3.82 -4.81 1.08
C THR A 29 -4.51 -3.65 1.79
N TRP A 30 -4.40 -3.58 3.12
CA TRP A 30 -4.94 -2.50 3.91
C TRP A 30 -4.31 -1.16 3.53
N LEU A 31 -2.97 -1.11 3.42
CA LEU A 31 -2.25 0.12 3.10
C LEU A 31 -2.60 0.64 1.70
N HIS A 32 -2.72 -0.26 0.72
CA HIS A 32 -3.17 0.10 -0.63
C HIS A 32 -4.51 0.85 -0.58
N SER A 33 -5.49 0.29 0.12
CA SER A 33 -6.84 0.87 0.21
C SER A 33 -6.85 2.14 1.05
N ALA A 34 -6.13 2.19 2.18
CA ALA A 34 -6.04 3.38 3.02
C ALA A 34 -5.45 4.60 2.27
N ILE A 35 -4.41 4.36 1.45
CA ILE A 35 -3.86 5.41 0.57
C ILE A 35 -4.90 5.82 -0.49
N ALA A 36 -5.60 4.85 -1.08
CA ALA A 36 -6.61 5.14 -2.09
C ALA A 36 -7.78 5.98 -1.53
N ASP A 37 -8.30 5.62 -0.36
CA ASP A 37 -9.38 6.34 0.33
C ASP A 37 -8.97 7.78 0.62
N ASN A 38 -7.75 8.00 1.13
CA ASN A 38 -7.26 9.35 1.39
C ASN A 38 -7.09 10.20 0.12
N ILE A 39 -6.69 9.58 -1.00
CA ILE A 39 -6.60 10.28 -2.29
C ILE A 39 -8.01 10.59 -2.83
N ALA A 40 -8.97 9.68 -2.63
CA ALA A 40 -10.34 9.79 -3.11
C ALA A 40 -11.08 10.99 -2.50
N GLU A 41 -10.71 11.43 -1.29
CA GLU A 41 -11.22 12.67 -0.66
C GLU A 41 -11.12 13.89 -1.58
N ASN A 42 -10.12 13.93 -2.47
CA ASN A 42 -9.83 15.08 -3.34
C ASN A 42 -9.73 14.67 -4.83
N ALA A 43 -10.16 13.47 -5.19
CA ALA A 43 -10.06 12.96 -6.56
C ALA A 43 -11.21 12.02 -6.90
N TYR A 44 -11.96 12.37 -7.95
CA TYR A 44 -13.06 11.53 -8.47
C TYR A 44 -12.58 10.13 -8.89
N VAL A 45 -11.35 10.03 -9.42
CA VAL A 45 -10.69 8.76 -9.73
C VAL A 45 -9.30 8.72 -9.10
N VAL A 46 -9.02 7.61 -8.41
CA VAL A 46 -7.68 7.34 -7.84
C VAL A 46 -6.82 6.63 -8.89
N LEU A 47 -5.90 7.38 -9.50
CA LEU A 47 -4.92 6.78 -10.41
C LEU A 47 -3.97 5.85 -9.64
N PRO A 48 -3.71 4.62 -10.11
CA PRO A 48 -2.88 3.65 -9.38
C PRO A 48 -1.46 4.16 -9.10
N THR A 49 -0.88 4.91 -10.04
CA THR A 49 0.44 5.52 -9.87
C THR A 49 0.49 6.59 -8.78
N ARG A 50 -0.64 7.23 -8.43
CA ARG A 50 -0.72 8.14 -7.27
C ARG A 50 -0.64 7.38 -5.96
N ILE A 51 -1.20 6.17 -5.89
CA ILE A 51 -1.04 5.26 -4.74
C ILE A 51 0.45 4.92 -4.58
N SER A 52 1.10 4.43 -5.64
CA SER A 52 2.52 4.07 -5.61
C SER A 52 3.42 5.22 -5.13
N LYS A 53 3.17 6.45 -5.61
CA LYS A 53 3.92 7.65 -5.18
C LYS A 53 3.74 8.01 -3.70
N ALA A 54 2.63 7.63 -3.09
CA ALA A 54 2.33 7.95 -1.69
C ALA A 54 2.90 6.94 -0.69
N ILE A 55 3.27 5.72 -1.14
CA ILE A 55 3.72 4.61 -0.27
C ILE A 55 4.83 5.03 0.70
N PRO A 56 5.96 5.63 0.28
CA PRO A 56 7.08 5.89 1.21
C PRO A 56 6.70 6.83 2.36
N ARG A 57 5.89 7.85 2.06
CA ARG A 57 5.41 8.83 3.05
C ARG A 57 4.49 8.16 4.08
N TRP A 58 3.56 7.33 3.61
CA TRP A 58 2.64 6.60 4.47
C TRP A 58 3.35 5.57 5.35
N MET A 59 4.26 4.79 4.78
CA MET A 59 5.06 3.83 5.54
C MET A 59 5.89 4.54 6.61
N LYS A 60 6.50 5.69 6.30
CA LYS A 60 7.22 6.49 7.30
C LYS A 60 6.32 6.98 8.42
N LYS A 61 5.10 7.44 8.11
CA LYS A 61 4.11 7.88 9.10
C LYS A 61 3.69 6.75 10.05
N LEU A 62 3.58 5.52 9.55
CA LEU A 62 3.15 4.34 10.32
C LEU A 62 4.29 3.65 11.08
N SER A 63 5.54 3.97 10.76
CA SER A 63 6.73 3.42 11.43
C SER A 63 7.10 4.13 12.74
N LEU A 64 6.39 5.20 13.08
CA LEU A 64 6.57 6.00 14.30
C LEU A 64 5.45 5.68 15.29
#